data_AF-A0A848P086-F1
#
_entry.id   AF-A0A848P086-F1
#
_cell.length_a   1.000
_cell.length_b   1.000
_cell.length_c   1.000
_cell.angle_alpha   90.00
_cell.angle_beta   90.00
_cell.angle_gamma   90.00
#
_symmetry.space_group_name_H-M   'P 1'
#
loop_
_entity.id
_entity.type
_entity.pdbx_description
1 polymer ?
#
loop_
_entity_poly.entity_id
_entity_poly.type
_entity_poly.pdbx_seq_one_letter_code
_entity_poly.pdbx_strand_id
1 'polypeptide(L)'
;MGWIAPLWIGLAVGAAAHWLYPGGKRLGWLAALLAGVIGALVGYYGGQFAHLYSDGQIMAWTAAVIGAMVVPAAWGLLRGGR
;
A
#
# COMPACT_ATOMS: atom_id res chain seq x y z
N MET A 1 9.30 13.10 13.45
CA MET A 1 8.73 11.92 14.13
C MET A 1 7.94 11.01 13.17
N GLY A 2 8.40 10.73 11.93
CA GLY A 2 7.45 10.39 10.84
C GLY A 2 7.65 9.09 10.03
N TRP A 3 8.74 8.33 10.19
CA TRP A 3 9.06 7.22 9.27
C TRP A 3 8.33 5.90 9.57
N ILE A 4 7.87 5.71 10.81
CA ILE A 4 7.18 4.48 11.25
C ILE A 4 5.71 4.45 10.79
N ALA A 5 5.12 5.60 10.55
CA ALA A 5 3.70 5.67 10.28
C ALA A 5 3.27 5.15 8.89
N PRO A 6 4.03 5.35 7.81
CA PRO A 6 3.77 4.69 6.52
C PRO A 6 3.78 3.16 6.62
N LEU A 7 4.61 2.59 7.51
CA LEU A 7 4.64 1.14 7.78
C LEU A 7 3.32 0.67 8.40
N TRP A 8 2.80 1.39 9.39
CA TRP A 8 1.50 1.07 10.00
C TRP A 8 0.34 1.22 9.01
N ILE A 9 0.38 2.25 8.17
CA ILE A 9 -0.62 2.46 7.10
C ILE A 9 -0.57 1.32 6.09
N GLY A 10 0.63 0.96 5.61
CA GLY A 10 0.81 -0.14 4.65
C GLY A 10 0.33 -1.48 5.19
N LEU A 11 0.59 -1.77 6.48
CA LEU A 11 0.07 -2.96 7.15
C LEU A 11 -1.46 -2.94 7.26
N ALA A 12 -2.04 -1.82 7.69
CA ALA A 12 -3.49 -1.69 7.85
C ALA A 12 -4.23 -1.81 6.50
N VAL A 13 -3.75 -1.12 5.47
CA VAL A 13 -4.32 -1.16 4.12
C VAL A 13 -4.10 -2.52 3.47
N GLY A 14 -2.93 -3.14 3.63
CA GLY A 14 -2.65 -4.49 3.14
C GLY A 14 -3.53 -5.55 3.80
N ALA A 15 -3.77 -5.45 5.12
CA ALA A 15 -4.70 -6.32 5.83
C ALA A 15 -6.15 -6.11 5.37
N ALA A 16 -6.57 -4.85 5.19
CA ALA A 16 -7.89 -4.52 4.66
C ALA A 16 -8.09 -5.06 3.24
N ALA A 17 -7.06 -4.98 2.38
CA ALA A 17 -7.10 -5.52 1.03
C ALA A 17 -7.29 -7.05 1.03
N HIS A 18 -6.68 -7.79 1.98
CA HIS A 18 -6.94 -9.22 2.11
C HIS A 18 -8.41 -9.54 2.39
N TRP A 19 -9.05 -8.76 3.26
CA TRP A 19 -10.48 -8.90 3.57
C TRP A 19 -11.38 -8.48 2.40
N LEU A 20 -10.93 -7.52 1.58
CA LEU A 20 -11.70 -7.00 0.44
C LEU A 20 -11.76 -7.96 -0.76
N TYR A 21 -10.97 -9.03 -0.80
CA TYR A 21 -11.08 -10.08 -1.82
C TYR A 21 -11.85 -11.31 -1.28
N PRO A 22 -13.18 -11.39 -1.50
CA PRO A 22 -13.97 -12.53 -1.04
C PRO A 22 -13.93 -13.66 -2.07
N GLY A 23 -13.74 -14.88 -1.61
CA GLY A 23 -14.02 -16.10 -2.37
C GLY A 23 -12.86 -16.65 -3.21
N GLY A 24 -12.35 -17.82 -2.81
CA GLY A 24 -11.59 -18.77 -3.65
C GLY A 24 -10.17 -18.38 -4.07
N LYS A 25 -9.88 -17.11 -4.34
CA LYS A 25 -8.59 -16.57 -4.77
C LYS A 25 -7.92 -15.72 -3.69
N ARG A 26 -7.86 -16.25 -2.46
CA ARG A 26 -7.23 -15.54 -1.33
C ARG A 26 -5.78 -15.21 -1.69
N LEU A 27 -5.48 -13.92 -1.84
CA LEU A 27 -4.11 -13.46 -1.71
C LEU A 27 -3.63 -13.92 -0.34
N GLY A 28 -2.56 -14.72 -0.22
CA GLY A 28 -2.10 -15.17 1.09
C GLY A 28 -1.99 -13.96 2.03
N TRP A 29 -2.46 -14.07 3.28
CA TRP A 29 -2.47 -12.96 4.25
C TRP A 29 -1.13 -12.21 4.26
N LEU A 30 -0.03 -12.97 4.23
CA LEU A 30 1.33 -12.45 4.13
C LEU A 30 1.60 -11.67 2.84
N ALA A 31 1.15 -12.15 1.68
CA ALA A 31 1.33 -11.47 0.40
C ALA A 31 0.55 -10.15 0.34
N ALA A 32 -0.62 -10.08 0.95
CA ALA A 32 -1.41 -8.85 1.04
C ALA A 32 -0.74 -7.80 1.95
N LEU A 33 -0.22 -8.23 3.10
CA LEU A 33 0.56 -7.38 3.99
C LEU A 33 1.84 -6.85 3.32
N LEU A 34 2.61 -7.73 2.67
CA LEU A 34 3.83 -7.35 1.95
C LEU A 34 3.53 -6.38 0.80
N ALA A 35 2.47 -6.64 0.02
CA ALA A 35 2.02 -5.74 -1.04
C ALA A 35 1.64 -4.36 -0.50
N GLY A 36 0.90 -4.31 0.61
CA GLY A 36 0.51 -3.05 1.26
C GLY A 36 1.70 -2.26 1.79
N VAL A 37 2.67 -2.93 2.43
CA VAL A 37 3.91 -2.28 2.91
C VAL A 37 4.75 -1.77 1.74
N ILE A 38 4.97 -2.57 0.70
CA ILE A 38 5.72 -2.15 -0.48
C ILE A 38 5.03 -0.97 -1.16
N GLY A 39 3.71 -1.02 -1.33
CA GLY A 39 2.93 0.08 -1.90
C GLY A 39 3.02 1.37 -1.09
N ALA A 40 2.93 1.28 0.24
CA ALA A 40 3.06 2.43 1.13
C ALA A 40 4.44 3.07 1.02
N LEU A 41 5.49 2.26 1.01
CA LEU A 41 6.87 2.73 0.89
C LEU A 41 7.11 3.39 -0.48
N VAL A 42 6.63 2.78 -1.56
CA VAL A 42 6.75 3.35 -2.91
C VAL A 42 5.99 4.67 -3.04
N GLY A 43 4.78 4.78 -2.48
CA GLY A 43 4.02 6.04 -2.49
C GLY A 43 4.68 7.14 -1.65
N TYR A 44 5.17 6.78 -0.46
CA TYR A 44 5.85 7.70 0.45
C TYR A 44 7.16 8.22 -0.14
N TYR A 45 8.09 7.32 -0.45
CA TYR A 45 9.40 7.69 -0.98
C TYR A 45 9.31 8.18 -2.42
N GLY A 46 8.42 7.61 -3.25
CA GLY A 46 8.30 7.97 -4.66
C GLY A 46 7.99 9.44 -4.87
N GLY A 47 7.02 10.02 -4.17
CA GLY A 47 6.77 11.46 -4.31
C GLY A 47 7.68 12.35 -3.47
N GLN A 48 8.37 11.80 -2.46
CA GLN A 48 9.47 12.50 -1.80
C GLN A 48 10.66 12.67 -2.76
N PHE A 49 11.01 11.63 -3.52
CA PHE A 49 12.00 11.67 -4.61
C PHE A 49 11.57 12.58 -5.76
N ALA A 50 10.26 12.63 -6.06
CA ALA A 50 9.73 13.57 -7.06
C ALA A 50 9.66 15.03 -6.55
N HIS A 51 10.15 15.31 -5.34
CA HIS A 51 10.17 16.63 -4.73
C HIS A 51 8.76 17.27 -4.58
N LEU A 52 7.72 16.43 -4.54
CA LEU A 52 6.32 16.87 -4.43
C LEU A 52 5.96 17.28 -3.00
N TYR A 53 6.65 16.71 -2.01
CA TYR A 53 6.39 16.96 -0.58
C TYR A 53 7.59 16.59 0.29
N SER A 54 7.67 17.23 1.46
CA SER A 54 8.72 16.97 2.45
C SER A 54 8.29 15.96 3.51
N ASP A 55 9.28 15.35 4.16
CA ASP A 55 9.08 14.32 5.18
C ASP A 55 8.13 14.78 6.30
N GLY A 56 7.10 13.97 6.59
CA GLY A 56 6.11 14.29 7.62
C GLY A 56 4.99 15.25 7.22
N GLN A 57 4.97 15.79 6.00
CA GLN A 57 3.81 16.58 5.50
C GLN A 57 2.62 15.68 5.20
N ILE A 58 1.39 16.17 5.41
CA ILE A 58 0.11 15.48 5.12
C ILE A 58 0.12 14.79 3.74
N MET A 59 0.68 15.44 2.72
CA MET A 59 0.80 14.89 1.37
C MET A 59 1.59 13.58 1.31
N ALA A 60 2.67 13.44 2.09
CA ALA A 60 3.45 12.20 2.18
C ALA A 60 2.60 11.05 2.77
N TRP A 61 1.73 11.36 3.73
CA TRP A 61 0.81 10.39 4.32
C TRP A 61 -0.25 9.94 3.32
N THR A 62 -0.85 10.89 2.60
CA THR A 62 -1.86 10.58 1.58
C THR A 62 -1.26 9.74 0.46
N ALA A 63 -0.04 10.04 0.03
CA ALA A 63 0.66 9.26 -0.98
C ALA A 63 1.00 7.83 -0.50
N ALA A 64 1.36 7.65 0.77
CA ALA A 64 1.56 6.32 1.34
C ALA A 64 0.25 5.50 1.33
N VAL A 65 -0.89 6.13 1.69
CA VAL A 65 -2.21 5.47 1.61
C VAL A 65 -2.53 5.08 0.18
N ILE A 66 -2.39 6.01 -0.77
CA ILE A 66 -2.66 5.77 -2.20
C ILE A 66 -1.76 4.65 -2.73
N GLY A 67 -0.45 4.72 -2.47
CA GLY A 67 0.51 3.70 -2.89
C GLY A 67 0.19 2.31 -2.33
N ALA A 68 -0.23 2.24 -1.06
CA ALA A 68 -0.62 0.99 -0.40
C ALA A 68 -1.88 0.37 -1.00
N MET A 69 -2.78 1.16 -1.59
CA MET A 69 -4.00 0.67 -2.25
C MET A 69 -3.74 0.19 -3.69
N VAL A 70 -2.81 0.83 -4.39
CA VAL A 70 -2.54 0.54 -5.81
C VAL A 70 -1.96 -0.86 -6.01
N VAL A 71 -1.04 -1.30 -5.13
CA VAL A 71 -0.35 -2.59 -5.30
C VAL A 71 -1.30 -3.79 -5.16
N PRO A 72 -2.13 -3.91 -4.10
CA PRO A 72 -3.13 -4.97 -4.01
C PRO A 72 -4.17 -4.91 -5.13
N ALA A 73 -4.62 -3.71 -5.52
CA ALA A 73 -5.59 -3.53 -6.59
C ALA A 73 -5.05 -4.03 -7.94
N ALA A 74 -3.81 -3.66 -8.29
CA ALA A 74 -3.13 -4.13 -9.49
C ALA A 74 -2.92 -5.65 -9.46
N TRP A 75 -2.58 -6.20 -8.29
CA TRP A 75 -2.43 -7.64 -8.11
C TRP A 75 -3.74 -8.42 -8.31
N GLY A 76 -4.85 -7.90 -7.80
CA GLY A 76 -6.18 -8.45 -8.04
C GLY A 76 -6.60 -8.41 -9.51
N LEU A 77 -6.27 -7.33 -10.21
CA LEU A 77 -6.46 -7.21 -11.67
C LEU A 77 -5.63 -8.24 -12.44
N LEU A 78 -4.33 -8.36 -12.14
CA LEU A 78 -3.42 -9.29 -12.82
C LEU A 78 -3.79 -10.78 -12.62
N ARG A 79 -4.34 -11.14 -11.46
CA ARG A 79 -4.80 -12.53 -11.17
C ARG A 79 -6.29 -12.76 -11.42
N GLY A 80 -7.06 -11.70 -11.67
CA GLY A 80 -8.46 -11.76 -12.03
C GLY A 80 -8.70 -12.30 -13.45
N GLY A 81 -7.69 -12.25 -14.33
CA GLY A 81 -7.78 -12.65 -15.74
C GLY A 81 -7.58 -14.15 -16.06
N ARG A 82 -7.77 -15.06 -15.09
CA ARG A 82 -7.73 -16.53 -15.28
C ARG A 82 -8.80 -17.19 -14.44
#